data_AF-A0A8J7T132-F1
#
_entry.id   AF-A0A8J7T132-F1
#
_cell.length_a   1.000
_cell.length_b   1.000
_cell.length_c   1.000
_cell.angle_alpha   90.00
_cell.angle_beta   90.00
_cell.angle_gamma   90.00
#
_symmetry.space_group_name_H-M   'P 1'
#
loop_
_entity.id
_entity.type
_entity.pdbx_description
1 polymer ?
#
loop_
_entity_poly.entity_id
_entity_poly.type
_entity_poly.pdbx_seq_one_letter_code
_entity_poly.pdbx_strand_id
1 'polypeptide(L)'
;MSKQESANRVTSSPFTPDSLEAGRRLFAQECRFVLGVAKEAQLPPPGRPEIAFAGRSNVGKSSLLNALAGRKGLARVSGTPGATRQLNFFDLAGRAYLVDLPGYGFARAGKGDIAEWNALIRAYLRGRANLRRLCLLVDSRRGIGDADRKIMALLDEAAQSYQLVLTKTDKLPEAALAAVVGALEAETAGRGACHPTVIATSAETGAGIPDLRAALAAVVFA
;
A
#
# COMPACT_ATOMS: atom_id res chain seq x y z
N MET A 1 10.08 21.64 -7.61
CA MET A 1 10.50 21.19 -6.27
C MET A 1 12.02 21.03 -6.30
N SER A 2 12.73 21.71 -5.41
CA SER A 2 14.19 21.64 -5.35
C SER A 2 14.65 20.33 -4.70
N LYS A 3 15.86 19.83 -5.04
CA LYS A 3 16.43 18.61 -4.41
C LYS A 3 16.50 18.70 -2.87
N GLN A 4 16.56 19.91 -2.33
CA GLN A 4 16.66 20.18 -0.90
C GLN A 4 15.30 20.05 -0.17
N GLU A 5 14.20 20.36 -0.84
CA GLU A 5 12.83 20.15 -0.30
C GLU A 5 12.45 18.66 -0.27
N SER A 6 12.84 17.89 -1.28
CA SER A 6 12.62 16.44 -1.30
C SER A 6 13.46 15.72 -0.25
N ALA A 7 14.70 16.16 0.00
CA ALA A 7 15.55 15.62 1.07
C ALA A 7 14.95 15.89 2.46
N ASN A 8 14.46 17.11 2.72
CA ASN A 8 13.92 17.48 4.03
C ASN A 8 12.60 16.75 4.37
N ARG A 9 11.80 16.36 3.36
CA ARG A 9 10.56 15.55 3.57
C ARG A 9 10.82 14.08 3.87
N VAL A 10 11.98 13.56 3.51
CA VAL A 10 12.34 12.17 3.84
C VAL A 10 12.68 12.03 5.33
N THR A 11 13.15 13.11 5.96
CA THR A 11 13.62 13.10 7.35
C THR A 11 12.69 13.78 8.35
N SER A 12 11.75 14.62 7.90
CA SER A 12 10.75 15.26 8.76
C SER A 12 9.32 14.87 8.36
N SER A 13 8.50 14.50 9.36
CA SER A 13 7.11 14.10 9.15
C SER A 13 6.28 15.29 8.64
N PRO A 14 5.50 15.14 7.56
CA PRO A 14 4.61 16.19 7.08
C PRO A 14 3.28 16.25 7.86
N PHE A 15 3.09 15.40 8.88
CA PHE A 15 1.84 15.30 9.64
C PHE A 15 1.90 16.08 10.94
N THR A 16 0.76 16.65 11.33
CA THR A 16 0.62 17.31 12.64
C THR A 16 0.69 16.29 13.79
N PRO A 17 1.05 16.69 15.02
CA PRO A 17 1.00 15.81 16.18
C PRO A 17 -0.36 15.13 16.38
N ASP A 18 -1.46 15.84 16.12
CA ASP A 18 -2.82 15.29 16.23
C ASP A 18 -3.09 14.22 15.17
N SER A 19 -2.62 14.42 13.94
CA SER A 19 -2.74 13.41 12.88
C SER A 19 -1.91 12.16 13.18
N LEU A 20 -0.70 12.34 13.71
CA LEU A 20 0.15 11.23 14.16
C LEU A 20 -0.50 10.46 15.31
N GLU A 21 -1.10 11.17 16.26
CA GLU A 21 -1.81 10.57 17.39
C GLU A 21 -3.08 9.82 16.95
N ALA A 22 -3.85 10.37 16.01
CA ALA A 22 -5.00 9.68 15.42
C ALA A 22 -4.58 8.38 14.73
N GLY A 23 -3.50 8.43 13.95
CA GLY A 23 -2.88 7.25 13.33
C GLY A 23 -2.43 6.22 14.37
N ARG A 24 -1.73 6.65 15.41
CA ARG A 24 -1.30 5.78 16.52
C ARG A 24 -2.51 5.11 17.18
N ARG A 25 -3.55 5.87 17.53
CA ARG A 25 -4.75 5.35 18.22
C ARG A 25 -5.51 4.34 17.37
N LEU A 26 -5.66 4.57 16.07
CA LEU A 26 -6.34 3.66 15.16
C LEU A 26 -5.62 2.32 15.07
N PHE A 27 -4.29 2.34 14.91
CA PHE A 27 -3.49 1.13 14.72
C PHE A 27 -2.99 0.48 16.02
N ALA A 28 -3.20 1.10 17.19
CA ALA A 28 -3.01 0.47 18.49
C ALA A 28 -4.14 -0.51 18.84
N GLN A 29 -5.25 -0.46 18.12
CA GLN A 29 -6.38 -1.37 18.32
C GLN A 29 -6.11 -2.76 17.74
N GLU A 30 -7.00 -3.69 18.06
CA GLU A 30 -6.96 -5.01 17.45
C GLU A 30 -7.17 -4.96 15.94
N CYS A 31 -6.25 -5.61 15.21
CA CYS A 31 -6.41 -5.97 13.81
C CYS A 31 -6.43 -7.50 13.69
N ARG A 32 -7.47 -8.05 13.03
CA ARG A 32 -7.68 -9.50 12.90
C ARG A 32 -8.02 -9.90 11.48
N PHE A 33 -7.56 -11.07 11.05
CA PHE A 33 -7.98 -11.67 9.80
C PHE A 33 -9.48 -11.99 9.84
N VAL A 34 -10.18 -11.74 8.74
CA VAL A 34 -11.63 -11.99 8.62
C VAL A 34 -11.89 -13.05 7.57
N LEU A 35 -11.45 -12.81 6.34
CA LEU A 35 -11.75 -13.69 5.22
C LEU A 35 -10.76 -13.51 4.07
N GLY A 36 -10.57 -14.58 3.30
CA GLY A 36 -9.81 -14.59 2.06
C GLY A 36 -10.75 -14.72 0.86
N VAL A 37 -10.64 -13.82 -0.11
CA VAL A 37 -11.50 -13.77 -1.31
C VAL A 37 -10.72 -14.22 -2.53
N ALA A 38 -11.16 -15.31 -3.16
CA ALA A 38 -10.63 -15.76 -4.45
C ALA A 38 -11.49 -15.31 -5.64
N LYS A 39 -12.78 -15.00 -5.40
CA LYS A 39 -13.76 -14.70 -6.44
C LYS A 39 -14.65 -13.52 -6.05
N GLU A 40 -15.11 -12.74 -7.02
CA GLU A 40 -15.98 -11.57 -6.82
C GLU A 40 -17.21 -11.88 -5.93
N ALA A 41 -17.85 -13.03 -6.13
CA ALA A 41 -19.02 -13.46 -5.34
C ALA A 41 -18.74 -13.69 -3.84
N GLN A 42 -17.47 -13.76 -3.42
CA GLN A 42 -17.07 -13.90 -2.01
C GLN A 42 -16.71 -12.56 -1.36
N LEU A 43 -16.74 -11.45 -2.12
CA LEU A 43 -16.47 -10.13 -1.56
C LEU A 43 -17.50 -9.82 -0.47
N PRO A 44 -17.06 -9.34 0.70
CA PRO A 44 -18.00 -8.88 1.71
C PRO A 44 -18.77 -7.68 1.14
N PRO A 45 -20.04 -7.49 1.53
CA PRO A 45 -20.81 -6.33 1.10
C PRO A 45 -20.05 -5.04 1.47
N PRO A 46 -20.09 -4.01 0.61
CA PRO A 46 -19.46 -2.73 0.93
C PRO A 46 -20.13 -2.14 2.18
N GLY A 47 -19.33 -1.58 3.10
CA GLY A 47 -19.88 -1.00 4.32
C GLY A 47 -18.89 -0.19 5.13
N ARG A 48 -17.72 -0.77 5.44
CA ARG A 48 -16.64 -0.05 6.14
C ARG A 48 -15.63 0.52 5.15
N PRO A 49 -14.96 1.63 5.47
CA PRO A 49 -13.79 2.09 4.71
C PRO A 49 -12.79 0.96 4.48
N GLU A 50 -12.33 0.82 3.25
CA GLU A 50 -11.31 -0.15 2.83
C GLU A 50 -10.02 0.57 2.43
N ILE A 51 -8.90 0.03 2.87
CA ILE A 51 -7.56 0.43 2.43
C ILE A 51 -6.88 -0.80 1.86
N ALA A 52 -6.60 -0.77 0.56
CA ALA A 52 -5.96 -1.88 -0.14
C ALA A 52 -4.43 -1.70 -0.17
N PHE A 53 -3.69 -2.82 -0.18
CA PHE A 53 -2.24 -2.83 -0.33
C PHE A 53 -1.88 -3.74 -1.50
N ALA A 54 -1.27 -3.17 -2.53
CA ALA A 54 -0.79 -3.89 -3.70
C ALA A 54 0.71 -3.66 -3.86
N GLY A 55 1.40 -4.58 -4.53
CA GLY A 55 2.79 -4.39 -4.89
C GLY A 55 3.39 -5.65 -5.48
N ARG A 56 4.60 -5.53 -6.01
CA ARG A 56 5.33 -6.68 -6.56
C ARG A 56 5.57 -7.75 -5.50
N SER A 57 5.69 -9.00 -5.92
CA SER A 57 6.11 -10.07 -5.02
C SER A 57 7.43 -9.71 -4.31
N ASN A 58 7.50 -10.01 -3.01
CA ASN A 58 8.62 -9.69 -2.13
C ASN A 58 8.93 -8.19 -1.98
N VAL A 59 8.00 -7.29 -2.30
CA VAL A 59 8.15 -5.84 -2.05
C VAL A 59 8.19 -5.50 -0.55
N GLY A 60 7.65 -6.37 0.32
CA GLY A 60 7.58 -6.14 1.77
C GLY A 60 6.17 -5.83 2.29
N LYS A 61 5.12 -6.11 1.51
CA LYS A 61 3.71 -5.89 1.85
C LYS A 61 3.28 -6.52 3.18
N SER A 62 3.51 -7.83 3.37
CA SER A 62 3.16 -8.50 4.63
C SER A 62 3.94 -7.94 5.82
N SER A 63 5.23 -7.59 5.62
CA SER A 63 6.04 -6.95 6.67
C SER A 63 5.50 -5.58 7.03
N LEU A 64 5.08 -4.78 6.04
CA LEU A 64 4.48 -3.47 6.25
C LEU A 64 3.14 -3.58 7.00
N LEU A 65 2.26 -4.52 6.61
CA LEU A 65 1.00 -4.76 7.31
C LEU A 65 1.21 -5.14 8.78
N ASN A 66 2.18 -6.01 9.05
CA ASN A 66 2.56 -6.38 10.42
C ASN A 66 3.11 -5.19 11.21
N ALA A 67 3.96 -4.36 10.60
CA ALA A 67 4.49 -3.14 11.21
C ALA A 67 3.39 -2.11 11.52
N LEU A 68 2.46 -1.92 10.58
CA LEU A 68 1.29 -1.05 10.76
C LEU A 68 0.44 -1.50 11.95
N ALA A 69 0.14 -2.81 12.05
CA ALA A 69 -0.67 -3.37 13.13
C ALA A 69 0.08 -3.58 14.45
N GLY A 70 1.41 -3.39 14.49
CA GLY A 70 2.24 -3.71 15.66
C GLY A 70 2.19 -5.19 16.07
N ARG A 71 1.81 -6.09 15.17
CA ARG A 71 1.61 -7.53 15.44
C ARG A 71 2.48 -8.37 14.50
N LYS A 72 3.19 -9.33 15.06
CA LYS A 72 3.89 -10.36 14.26
C LYS A 72 2.87 -11.40 13.79
N GLY A 73 2.90 -11.72 12.49
CA GLY A 73 2.10 -12.84 11.94
C GLY A 73 0.64 -12.53 11.59
N LEU A 74 0.20 -11.27 11.64
CA LEU A 74 -1.12 -10.87 11.13
C LEU A 74 -1.25 -11.22 9.64
N ALA A 75 -0.33 -10.68 8.83
CA ALA A 75 -0.15 -11.07 7.45
C ALA A 75 0.97 -12.12 7.38
N ARG A 76 0.69 -13.27 6.75
CA ARG A 76 1.69 -14.32 6.53
C ARG A 76 2.82 -13.76 5.67
N VAL A 77 4.02 -13.68 6.24
CA VAL A 77 5.25 -13.38 5.53
C VAL A 77 5.73 -14.70 4.90
N SER A 78 5.21 -15.05 3.74
CA SER A 78 5.72 -16.20 2.98
C SER A 78 6.88 -15.76 2.10
N GLY A 79 8.03 -16.43 2.22
CA GLY A 79 9.14 -16.29 1.27
C GLY A 79 8.89 -16.98 -0.07
N THR A 80 7.83 -17.79 -0.16
CA THR A 80 7.43 -18.51 -1.38
C THR A 80 6.56 -17.61 -2.26
N PRO A 81 7.05 -17.18 -3.44
CA PRO A 81 6.29 -16.37 -4.37
C PRO A 81 5.02 -17.11 -4.83
N GLY A 82 3.85 -16.46 -4.81
CA GLY A 82 2.60 -17.02 -5.34
C GLY A 82 1.69 -17.70 -4.30
N ALA A 83 2.07 -17.69 -3.01
CA ALA A 83 1.28 -18.31 -1.94
C ALA A 83 -0.08 -17.65 -1.68
N THR A 84 -0.25 -16.38 -2.06
CA THR A 84 -1.49 -15.62 -1.87
C THR A 84 -2.11 -15.34 -3.24
N ARG A 85 -3.16 -16.10 -3.58
CA ARG A 85 -4.03 -15.88 -4.76
C ARG A 85 -5.35 -15.21 -4.40
N GLN A 86 -5.47 -14.73 -3.15
CA GLN A 86 -6.70 -14.22 -2.57
C GLN A 86 -6.49 -12.80 -2.05
N LEU A 87 -7.55 -12.00 -2.02
CA LEU A 87 -7.58 -10.76 -1.23
C LEU A 87 -7.81 -11.14 0.22
N ASN A 88 -6.90 -10.77 1.12
CA ASN A 88 -7.10 -11.03 2.54
C ASN A 88 -7.63 -9.78 3.23
N PHE A 89 -8.78 -9.89 3.88
CA PHE A 89 -9.39 -8.81 4.64
C PHE A 89 -9.00 -8.91 6.11
N PHE A 90 -8.56 -7.80 6.67
CA PHE A 90 -8.26 -7.65 8.08
C PHE A 90 -9.14 -6.55 8.68
N ASP A 91 -9.94 -6.88 9.69
CA ASP A 91 -10.77 -5.94 10.43
C ASP A 91 -9.91 -5.15 11.41
N LEU A 92 -9.83 -3.84 11.21
CA LEU A 92 -9.17 -2.90 12.11
C LEU A 92 -10.21 -2.34 13.08
N ALA A 93 -10.44 -3.09 14.16
CA ALA A 93 -11.30 -2.73 15.29
C ALA A 93 -12.70 -2.21 14.92
N GLY A 94 -13.32 -2.76 13.88
CA GLY A 94 -14.65 -2.32 13.45
C GLY A 94 -14.69 -1.02 12.66
N ARG A 95 -13.54 -0.35 12.47
CA ARG A 95 -13.44 0.97 11.86
C ARG A 95 -13.17 0.91 10.36
N ALA A 96 -12.33 -0.02 9.94
CA ALA A 96 -11.91 -0.16 8.55
C ALA A 96 -11.47 -1.59 8.24
N TYR A 97 -11.39 -1.91 6.95
CA TYR A 97 -10.70 -3.09 6.47
C TYR A 97 -9.34 -2.72 5.87
N LEU A 98 -8.29 -3.41 6.31
CA LEU A 98 -7.04 -3.47 5.55
C LEU A 98 -7.14 -4.67 4.60
N VAL A 99 -6.90 -4.44 3.32
CA VAL A 99 -7.07 -5.46 2.28
C VAL A 99 -5.73 -5.75 1.64
N ASP A 100 -5.22 -6.95 1.87
CA ASP A 100 -3.95 -7.41 1.32
C ASP A 100 -4.19 -8.04 -0.06
N LEU A 101 -3.78 -7.35 -1.13
CA LEU A 101 -3.94 -7.86 -2.48
C LEU A 101 -2.82 -8.88 -2.77
N PRO A 102 -3.09 -9.88 -3.63
CA PRO A 102 -2.06 -10.77 -4.12
C PRO A 102 -0.92 -9.96 -4.79
N GLY A 103 0.33 -10.35 -4.56
CA GLY A 103 1.47 -9.68 -5.18
C GLY A 103 1.52 -9.93 -6.68
N TYR A 104 1.98 -8.96 -7.48
CA TYR A 104 2.10 -9.10 -8.94
C TYR A 104 3.55 -9.18 -9.42
N GLY A 105 3.73 -9.37 -10.74
CA GLY A 105 5.04 -9.27 -11.39
C GLY A 105 5.98 -10.46 -11.14
N PHE A 106 5.43 -11.68 -11.00
CA PHE A 106 6.25 -12.89 -10.93
C PHE A 106 6.91 -13.15 -12.29
N ALA A 107 8.24 -13.33 -12.30
CA ALA A 107 9.00 -13.70 -13.50
C ALA A 107 8.62 -15.08 -14.08
N ARG A 108 7.91 -15.92 -13.30
CA ARG A 108 7.46 -17.27 -13.68
C ARG A 108 5.93 -17.43 -13.66
N ALA A 109 5.16 -16.36 -13.48
CA ALA A 109 3.70 -16.46 -13.58
C ALA A 109 3.33 -16.80 -15.03
N GLY A 110 2.44 -17.77 -15.21
CA GLY A 110 1.87 -18.05 -16.52
C GLY A 110 1.00 -16.88 -16.99
N LYS A 111 0.73 -16.82 -18.30
CA LYS A 111 -0.22 -15.83 -18.86
C LYS A 111 -1.58 -15.90 -18.15
N GLY A 112 -2.01 -17.10 -17.75
CA GLY A 112 -3.25 -17.33 -16.98
C GLY A 112 -3.25 -16.67 -15.60
N ASP A 113 -2.17 -16.82 -14.82
CA ASP A 113 -2.08 -16.22 -13.48
C ASP A 113 -2.16 -14.69 -13.52
N ILE A 114 -1.55 -14.06 -14.54
CA ILE A 114 -1.60 -12.61 -14.74
C ILE A 114 -3.02 -12.16 -15.09
N ALA A 115 -3.71 -12.91 -15.97
CA ALA A 115 -5.08 -12.60 -16.37
C ALA A 115 -6.05 -12.75 -15.19
N GLU A 116 -5.93 -13.81 -14.40
CA GLU A 116 -6.77 -14.05 -13.21
C GLU A 116 -6.56 -12.95 -12.16
N TRP A 117 -5.31 -12.58 -11.90
CA TRP A 117 -4.99 -11.47 -10.99
C TRP A 117 -5.60 -10.14 -11.47
N ASN A 118 -5.48 -9.82 -12.76
CA ASN A 118 -6.05 -8.61 -13.35
C ASN A 118 -7.59 -8.62 -13.26
N ALA A 119 -8.22 -9.76 -13.54
CA ALA A 119 -9.67 -9.91 -13.45
C ALA A 119 -10.16 -9.71 -12.01
N LEU A 120 -9.46 -10.28 -11.04
CA LEU A 120 -9.79 -10.17 -9.62
C LEU A 120 -9.68 -8.73 -9.12
N ILE A 121 -8.65 -7.98 -9.52
CA ILE A 121 -8.54 -6.57 -9.14
C ILE A 121 -9.56 -5.70 -9.85
N ARG A 122 -9.81 -5.91 -11.15
CA ARG A 122 -10.89 -5.19 -11.85
C ARG A 122 -12.24 -5.43 -11.19
N ALA A 123 -12.52 -6.67 -10.79
CA ALA A 123 -13.71 -7.02 -10.03
C ALA A 123 -13.76 -6.32 -8.67
N TYR A 124 -12.64 -6.30 -7.93
CA TYR A 124 -12.56 -5.64 -6.64
C TYR A 124 -12.70 -4.12 -6.72
N LEU A 125 -12.17 -3.47 -7.76
CA LEU A 125 -12.31 -2.02 -7.94
C LEU A 125 -13.71 -1.62 -8.43
N ARG A 126 -14.41 -2.52 -9.13
CA ARG A 126 -15.73 -2.25 -9.69
C ARG A 126 -16.76 -2.05 -8.57
N GLY A 127 -17.35 -0.86 -8.50
CA GLY A 127 -18.45 -0.56 -7.56
C GLY A 127 -18.03 -0.51 -6.08
N ARG A 128 -16.73 -0.48 -5.79
CA ARG A 128 -16.19 -0.51 -4.42
C ARG A 128 -15.97 0.90 -3.88
N ALA A 129 -17.04 1.69 -3.80
CA ALA A 129 -16.97 3.09 -3.37
C ALA A 129 -16.41 3.27 -1.94
N ASN A 130 -16.45 2.23 -1.12
CA ASN A 130 -15.85 2.22 0.21
C ASN A 130 -14.33 2.01 0.21
N LEU A 131 -13.70 1.65 -0.93
CA LEU A 131 -12.25 1.63 -1.09
C LEU A 131 -11.71 3.07 -1.14
N ARG A 132 -11.26 3.55 0.02
CA ARG A 132 -10.83 4.94 0.20
C ARG A 132 -9.44 5.21 -0.37
N ARG A 133 -8.55 4.22 -0.32
CA ARG A 133 -7.18 4.34 -0.83
C ARG A 133 -6.58 2.98 -1.14
N LEU A 134 -5.85 2.89 -2.24
CA LEU A 134 -4.93 1.79 -2.50
C LEU A 134 -3.48 2.25 -2.29
N CYS A 135 -2.75 1.57 -1.41
CA CYS A 135 -1.32 1.75 -1.22
C CYS A 135 -0.56 0.88 -2.23
N LEU A 136 0.10 1.50 -3.20
CA LEU A 136 0.94 0.81 -4.18
C LEU A 136 2.38 0.79 -3.68
N LEU A 137 2.83 -0.39 -3.26
CA LEU A 137 4.14 -0.57 -2.64
C LEU A 137 5.23 -0.72 -3.70
N VAL A 138 6.34 -0.02 -3.47
CA VAL A 138 7.53 -0.02 -4.33
C VAL A 138 8.79 -0.26 -3.49
N ASP A 139 9.62 -1.24 -3.86
CA ASP A 139 10.88 -1.51 -3.17
C ASP A 139 11.85 -0.38 -3.50
N SER A 140 12.31 0.35 -2.47
CA SER A 140 13.15 1.55 -2.62
C SER A 140 14.38 1.32 -3.50
N ARG A 141 14.95 0.11 -3.47
CA ARG A 141 16.15 -0.26 -4.23
C ARG A 141 15.90 -0.48 -5.73
N ARG A 142 14.63 -0.69 -6.11
CA ARG A 142 14.23 -1.09 -7.47
C ARG A 142 13.49 0.02 -8.21
N GLY A 143 12.73 0.85 -7.48
CA GLY A 143 11.84 1.84 -8.08
C GLY A 143 10.66 1.21 -8.84
N ILE A 144 9.92 2.05 -9.56
CA ILE A 144 8.79 1.64 -10.40
C ILE A 144 9.29 0.86 -11.62
N GLY A 145 8.74 -0.34 -11.82
CA GLY A 145 8.88 -1.11 -13.06
C GLY A 145 7.59 -1.13 -13.88
N ASP A 146 7.64 -1.80 -15.04
CA ASP A 146 6.52 -1.84 -15.99
C ASP A 146 5.26 -2.50 -15.42
N ALA A 147 5.43 -3.48 -14.53
CA ALA A 147 4.31 -4.10 -13.85
C ALA A 147 3.58 -3.09 -12.95
N ASP A 148 4.32 -2.23 -12.23
CA ASP A 148 3.76 -1.18 -11.40
C ASP A 148 3.01 -0.15 -12.26
N ARG A 149 3.60 0.28 -13.38
CA ARG A 149 2.97 1.22 -14.34
C ARG A 149 1.65 0.71 -14.90
N LYS A 150 1.54 -0.60 -15.18
CA LYS A 150 0.29 -1.23 -15.61
C LYS A 150 -0.79 -1.16 -14.53
N ILE A 151 -0.42 -1.33 -13.27
CA ILE A 151 -1.37 -1.21 -12.15
C ILE A 151 -1.81 0.23 -11.99
N MET A 152 -0.86 1.18 -12.06
CA MET A 152 -1.18 2.61 -12.00
C MET A 152 -2.15 3.00 -13.12
N ALA A 153 -1.94 2.53 -14.36
CA ALA A 153 -2.86 2.78 -15.46
C ALA A 153 -4.27 2.20 -15.21
N LEU A 154 -4.36 1.01 -14.62
CA LEU A 154 -5.63 0.40 -14.24
C LEU A 154 -6.35 1.19 -13.14
N LEU A 155 -5.61 1.74 -12.18
CA LEU A 155 -6.16 2.58 -11.11
C LEU A 155 -6.62 3.94 -11.64
N ASP A 156 -5.85 4.53 -12.56
CA ASP A 156 -6.23 5.75 -13.25
C ASP A 156 -7.52 5.54 -14.07
N GLU A 157 -7.62 4.44 -14.82
CA GLU A 157 -8.83 4.04 -15.58
C GLU A 157 -10.06 3.89 -14.67
N ALA A 158 -9.86 3.31 -13.48
CA ALA A 158 -10.91 3.12 -12.48
C ALA A 158 -11.22 4.39 -11.65
N ALA A 159 -10.50 5.49 -11.87
CA ALA A 159 -10.53 6.69 -11.02
C ALA A 159 -10.35 6.38 -9.52
N GLN A 160 -9.62 5.31 -9.20
CA GLN A 160 -9.43 4.84 -7.84
C GLN A 160 -8.27 5.60 -7.20
N SER A 161 -8.50 6.29 -6.09
CA SER A 161 -7.43 6.95 -5.35
C SER A 161 -6.37 5.95 -4.88
N TYR A 162 -5.11 6.19 -5.22
CA TYR A 162 -3.97 5.42 -4.75
C TYR A 162 -2.81 6.30 -4.29
N GLN A 163 -1.91 5.73 -3.48
CA GLN A 163 -0.73 6.40 -2.97
C GLN A 163 0.47 5.47 -3.07
N LEU A 164 1.60 6.00 -3.55
CA LEU A 164 2.86 5.26 -3.57
C LEU A 164 3.45 5.17 -2.15
N VAL A 165 3.84 3.95 -1.77
CA VAL A 165 4.53 3.67 -0.50
C VAL A 165 5.85 2.98 -0.80
N LEU A 166 6.96 3.68 -0.55
CA LEU A 166 8.28 3.08 -0.62
C LEU A 166 8.51 2.16 0.57
N THR A 167 9.03 0.97 0.32
CA THR A 167 9.39 0.00 1.36
C THR A 167 10.90 -0.22 1.41
N LYS A 168 11.39 -0.79 2.53
CA LYS A 168 12.80 -1.15 2.75
C LYS A 168 13.75 0.04 2.61
N THR A 169 13.32 1.20 3.10
CA THR A 169 14.11 2.44 2.99
C THR A 169 15.41 2.38 3.80
N ASP A 170 15.49 1.49 4.79
CA ASP A 170 16.72 1.15 5.53
C ASP A 170 17.86 0.60 4.64
N LYS A 171 17.57 0.23 3.39
CA LYS A 171 18.56 -0.26 2.44
C LYS A 171 19.17 0.82 1.55
N LEU A 172 18.76 2.08 1.70
CA LEU A 172 19.30 3.20 0.94
C LEU A 172 19.87 4.27 1.87
N PRO A 173 21.00 4.91 1.51
CA PRO A 173 21.41 6.17 2.12
C PRO A 173 20.36 7.26 1.90
N GLU A 174 20.29 8.22 2.82
CA GLU A 174 19.30 9.31 2.80
C GLU A 174 19.25 10.06 1.46
N ALA A 175 20.41 10.45 0.91
CA ALA A 175 20.48 11.15 -0.37
C ALA A 175 19.93 10.32 -1.55
N ALA A 176 20.17 9.00 -1.55
CA ALA A 176 19.64 8.11 -2.57
C ALA A 176 18.13 7.94 -2.41
N LEU A 177 17.63 7.84 -1.17
CA LEU A 177 16.21 7.76 -0.89
C LEU A 177 15.48 9.03 -1.33
N ALA A 178 16.03 10.22 -1.04
CA ALA A 178 15.48 11.49 -1.50
C ALA A 178 15.41 11.60 -3.03
N ALA A 179 16.43 11.10 -3.73
CA ALA A 179 16.42 11.04 -5.19
C ALA A 179 15.32 10.10 -5.72
N VAL A 180 15.12 8.93 -5.11
CA VAL A 180 14.07 7.99 -5.48
C VAL A 180 12.69 8.61 -5.24
N VAL A 181 12.45 9.23 -4.08
CA VAL A 181 11.19 9.92 -3.78
C VAL A 181 10.88 10.99 -4.82
N GLY A 182 11.84 11.89 -5.09
CA GLY A 182 11.64 12.96 -6.08
C GLY A 182 11.38 12.44 -7.49
N ALA A 183 12.03 11.35 -7.90
CA ALA A 183 11.80 10.71 -9.19
C ALA A 183 10.38 10.13 -9.30
N LEU A 184 9.89 9.47 -8.23
CA LEU A 184 8.55 8.90 -8.19
C LEU A 184 7.45 9.96 -8.17
N GLU A 185 7.64 11.04 -7.40
CA GLU A 185 6.71 12.18 -7.38
C GLU A 185 6.66 12.86 -8.76
N ALA A 186 7.80 13.03 -9.42
CA ALA A 186 7.85 13.58 -10.78
C ALA A 186 7.17 12.66 -11.81
N GLU A 187 7.39 11.34 -11.75
CA GLU A 187 6.76 10.36 -12.65
C GLU A 187 5.23 10.32 -12.48
N THR A 188 4.71 10.65 -11.29
CA THR A 188 3.28 10.56 -10.96
C THR A 188 2.52 11.88 -10.96
N ALA A 189 3.19 13.02 -11.10
CA ALA A 189 2.59 14.36 -11.02
C ALA A 189 1.41 14.59 -11.99
N GLY A 190 1.37 13.88 -13.13
CA GLY A 190 0.29 13.97 -14.12
C GLY A 190 -0.89 13.01 -13.90
N ARG A 191 -0.84 12.16 -12.88
CA ARG A 191 -1.85 11.12 -12.64
C ARG A 191 -2.84 11.58 -11.58
N GLY A 192 -4.01 12.06 -12.00
CA GLY A 192 -5.03 12.62 -11.10
C GLY A 192 -5.54 11.67 -10.00
N ALA A 193 -5.48 10.35 -10.22
CA ALA A 193 -5.83 9.35 -9.21
C ALA A 193 -4.69 9.05 -8.21
N CYS A 194 -3.45 9.43 -8.53
CA CYS A 194 -2.30 9.25 -7.66
C CYS A 194 -2.21 10.39 -6.65
N HIS A 195 -2.11 10.05 -5.37
CA HIS A 195 -1.76 11.00 -4.33
C HIS A 195 -0.36 11.57 -4.62
N PRO A 196 -0.17 12.91 -4.55
CA PRO A 196 1.06 13.57 -5.00
C PRO A 196 2.27 13.28 -4.11
N THR A 197 2.04 12.88 -2.86
CA THR A 197 3.10 12.59 -1.88
C THR A 197 3.38 11.11 -1.78
N VAL A 198 4.65 10.73 -1.94
CA VAL A 198 5.18 9.39 -1.68
C VAL A 198 5.49 9.25 -0.19
N ILE A 199 5.09 8.14 0.44
CA ILE A 199 5.46 7.84 1.84
C ILE A 199 6.59 6.82 1.86
N ALA A 200 7.69 7.16 2.53
CA ALA A 200 8.88 6.32 2.67
C ALA A 200 8.83 5.50 3.96
N THR A 201 8.88 4.17 3.87
CA THR A 201 8.73 3.28 5.04
C THR A 201 9.80 2.20 5.15
N SER A 202 10.16 1.86 6.39
CA SER A 202 10.94 0.66 6.72
C SER A 202 10.22 -0.11 7.82
N ALA A 203 9.78 -1.33 7.48
CA ALA A 203 9.23 -2.25 8.47
C ALA A 203 10.29 -2.80 9.45
N GLU A 204 11.58 -2.69 9.08
CA GLU A 204 12.71 -3.13 9.91
C GLU A 204 13.00 -2.12 11.02
N THR A 205 13.09 -0.83 10.67
CA THR A 205 13.46 0.24 11.61
C THR A 205 12.26 0.97 12.21
N GLY A 206 11.07 0.83 11.60
CA GLY A 206 9.88 1.58 11.96
C GLY A 206 9.80 2.98 11.33
N ALA A 207 10.82 3.41 10.57
CA ALA A 207 10.82 4.70 9.90
C ALA A 207 9.60 4.86 8.98
N GLY A 208 8.93 6.01 9.05
CA GLY A 208 7.75 6.36 8.26
C GLY A 208 6.46 5.58 8.56
N ILE A 209 6.49 4.62 9.50
CA ILE A 209 5.28 3.90 9.93
C ILE A 209 4.27 4.85 10.61
N PRO A 210 4.67 5.78 11.50
CA PRO A 210 3.75 6.78 12.05
C PRO A 210 3.07 7.64 10.98
N ASP A 211 3.84 8.07 9.97
CA ASP A 211 3.34 8.90 8.87
C ASP A 211 2.33 8.14 8.01
N LEU A 212 2.62 6.87 7.69
CA LEU A 212 1.66 6.03 6.98
C LEU A 212 0.39 5.81 7.81
N ARG A 213 0.50 5.56 9.12
CA ARG A 213 -0.68 5.45 10.00
C ARG A 213 -1.51 6.72 10.00
N ALA A 214 -0.89 7.90 10.05
CA ALA A 214 -1.57 9.19 9.99
C ALA A 214 -2.30 9.39 8.65
N ALA A 215 -1.62 9.11 7.54
CA ALA A 215 -2.21 9.18 6.19
C ALA A 215 -3.43 8.25 6.04
N LEU A 216 -3.34 7.04 6.60
CA LEU A 216 -4.42 6.06 6.55
C LEU A 216 -5.57 6.42 7.48
N ALA A 217 -5.29 6.94 8.68
CA ALA A 217 -6.34 7.42 9.58
C ALA A 217 -7.14 8.57 8.94
N ALA A 218 -6.49 9.48 8.23
CA ALA A 218 -7.17 10.59 7.54
C ALA A 218 -8.24 10.09 6.55
N VAL A 219 -8.00 9.00 5.82
CA VAL A 219 -8.99 8.45 4.88
C VAL A 219 -10.04 7.56 5.54
N VAL A 220 -9.76 7.02 6.73
CA VAL A 220 -10.73 6.24 7.52
C VAL A 220 -11.74 7.16 8.20
N PHE A 221 -11.30 8.35 8.64
CA PHE A 221 -12.14 9.31 9.36
C PHE A 221 -12.70 10.44 8.47
N ALA A 222 -12.41 10.44 7.17
CA ALA A 222 -13.01 11.33 6.17
C ALA A 222 -14.40 10.85 5.72
#